data_AF-A0A956IYQ5-F1
#
_entry.id   AF-A0A956IYQ5-F1
#
_cell.length_a   1.000
_cell.length_b   1.000
_cell.length_c   1.000
_cell.angle_alpha   90.00
_cell.angle_beta   90.00
_cell.angle_gamma   90.00
#
_symmetry.space_group_name_H-M   'P 1'
#
loop_
_entity.id
_entity.type
_entity.pdbx_description
1 polymer ?
#
loop_
_entity_poly.entity_id
_entity_poly.type
_entity_poly.pdbx_seq_one_letter_code
_entity_poly.pdbx_strand_id
1 'polypeptide(L)'
;MSTLAIGLGLASPAAADEGQWTPEQIAALDFDSLRARGLELTPAALWSEDGGLLRAAVNLGGCTASFVSPTGLLATNHHCAYGALQAQSTVERDLLQDGFLARARAEELEAKGRTIRVLERVVDVTEVVRAAAGGAADDASRHRAVERARKELVQRCEAERAHRRCEVASFYGGSEYRQMIYL
;
A
#
# COMPACT_ATOMS: atom_id res chain seq x y z
N MET A 1 40.37 -32.24 -34.52
CA MET A 1 40.46 -31.83 -33.09
C MET A 1 39.91 -30.43 -32.98
N SER A 2 38.75 -30.25 -32.35
CA SER A 2 38.33 -28.93 -31.87
C SER A 2 37.36 -29.16 -30.70
N THR A 3 37.91 -29.15 -29.50
CA THR A 3 37.16 -29.25 -28.24
C THR A 3 36.66 -27.85 -27.91
N LEU A 4 35.34 -27.64 -28.00
CA LEU A 4 34.69 -26.40 -27.57
C LEU A 4 34.57 -26.44 -26.04
N ALA A 5 35.35 -25.63 -25.34
CA ALA A 5 35.25 -25.48 -23.89
C ALA A 5 34.07 -24.55 -23.55
N ILE A 6 33.02 -25.11 -22.92
CA ILE A 6 31.93 -24.33 -22.35
C ILE A 6 32.42 -23.80 -20.99
N GLY A 7 32.76 -22.52 -20.95
CA GLY A 7 33.07 -21.81 -19.70
C GLY A 7 31.79 -21.59 -18.90
N LEU A 8 31.59 -22.35 -17.83
CA LEU A 8 30.53 -22.12 -16.86
C LEU A 8 30.90 -20.89 -16.02
N GLY A 9 30.42 -19.72 -16.41
CA GLY A 9 30.58 -18.50 -15.63
C GLY A 9 29.88 -18.66 -14.28
N LEU A 10 30.65 -18.68 -13.19
CA LEU A 10 30.12 -18.61 -11.83
C LEU A 10 29.47 -17.23 -11.66
N ALA A 11 28.15 -17.15 -11.83
CA ALA A 11 27.39 -15.98 -11.43
C ALA A 11 27.51 -15.84 -9.92
N SER A 12 28.12 -14.76 -9.44
CA SER A 12 28.07 -14.41 -8.03
C SER A 12 26.61 -14.14 -7.66
N PRO A 13 26.13 -14.63 -6.50
CA PRO A 13 24.78 -14.31 -6.06
C PRO A 13 24.65 -12.79 -5.94
N ALA A 14 23.66 -12.22 -6.62
CA ALA A 14 23.32 -10.82 -6.43
C ALA A 14 22.72 -10.67 -5.03
N ALA A 15 23.35 -9.87 -4.17
CA ALA A 15 22.82 -9.51 -2.86
C ALA A 15 22.06 -8.19 -2.99
N ALA A 16 20.74 -8.25 -2.87
CA ALA A 16 19.88 -7.07 -2.80
C ALA A 16 19.43 -6.86 -1.35
N ASP A 17 19.97 -5.83 -0.70
CA ASP A 17 19.61 -5.43 0.66
C ASP A 17 18.33 -4.54 0.69
N GLU A 18 18.00 -3.91 -0.43
CA GLU A 18 16.88 -2.98 -0.56
C GLU A 18 15.61 -3.65 -1.08
N GLY A 19 14.46 -3.04 -0.82
CA GLY A 19 13.17 -3.54 -1.30
C GLY A 19 11.97 -2.77 -0.71
N GLN A 20 10.80 -3.02 -1.30
CA GLN A 20 9.50 -2.62 -0.73
C GLN A 20 8.75 -3.91 -0.44
N TRP A 21 8.78 -4.32 0.82
CA TRP A 21 8.18 -5.58 1.27
C TRP A 21 6.72 -5.38 1.65
N THR A 22 5.87 -6.34 1.31
CA THR A 22 4.49 -6.35 1.79
C THR A 22 4.47 -6.61 3.30
N PRO A 23 3.39 -6.23 4.01
CA PRO A 23 3.30 -6.49 5.44
C PRO A 23 3.49 -7.96 5.81
N GLU A 24 2.99 -8.90 5.00
CA GLU A 24 3.15 -10.34 5.23
C GLU A 24 4.61 -10.81 5.13
N GLN A 25 5.42 -10.13 4.30
CA GLN A 25 6.84 -10.46 4.11
C GLN A 25 7.71 -10.04 5.28
N ILE A 26 7.22 -9.18 6.19
CA ILE A 26 8.00 -8.67 7.32
C ILE A 26 8.54 -9.82 8.17
N ALA A 27 7.71 -10.83 8.47
CA ALA A 27 8.14 -11.96 9.28
C ALA A 27 9.29 -12.78 8.64
N ALA A 28 9.49 -12.67 7.32
CA ALA A 28 10.53 -13.36 6.58
C ALA A 28 11.82 -12.54 6.39
N LEU A 29 11.85 -11.28 6.84
CA LEU A 29 13.05 -10.45 6.77
C LEU A 29 14.15 -10.95 7.72
N ASP A 30 15.39 -10.64 7.40
CA ASP A 30 16.54 -10.92 8.27
C ASP A 30 16.57 -9.93 9.45
N PHE A 31 15.87 -10.30 10.52
CA PHE A 31 15.83 -9.51 11.74
C PHE A 31 17.14 -9.51 12.53
N ASP A 32 18.07 -10.43 12.28
CA ASP A 32 19.41 -10.37 12.89
C ASP A 32 20.20 -9.21 12.28
N SER A 33 20.18 -9.08 10.95
CA SER A 33 20.77 -7.92 10.25
C SER A 33 20.08 -6.61 10.63
N LEU A 34 18.75 -6.58 10.71
CA LEU A 34 18.02 -5.37 11.11
C LEU A 34 18.34 -4.97 12.57
N ARG A 35 18.44 -5.93 13.50
CA ARG A 35 18.88 -5.66 14.88
C ARG A 35 20.30 -5.12 14.93
N ALA A 36 21.22 -5.70 14.16
CA ALA A 36 22.59 -5.21 14.06
C ALA A 36 22.67 -3.75 13.53
N ARG A 37 21.67 -3.32 12.75
CA ARG A 37 21.49 -1.93 12.27
C ARG A 37 20.71 -1.02 13.24
N GLY A 38 20.31 -1.53 14.41
CA GLY A 38 19.66 -0.75 15.47
C GLY A 38 18.14 -0.87 15.54
N LEU A 39 17.51 -1.79 14.79
CA LEU A 39 16.08 -2.05 14.97
C LEU A 39 15.83 -2.78 16.30
N GLU A 40 15.10 -2.13 17.20
CA GLU A 40 14.72 -2.71 18.50
C GLU A 40 13.37 -3.44 18.48
N LEU A 41 12.59 -3.25 17.41
CA LEU A 41 11.24 -3.83 17.28
C LEU A 41 11.30 -5.30 16.86
N THR A 42 10.36 -6.08 17.39
CA THR A 42 10.11 -7.45 16.93
C THR A 42 9.32 -7.45 15.61
N PRO A 43 9.33 -8.54 14.83
CA PRO A 43 8.49 -8.65 13.63
C PRO A 43 7.02 -8.37 13.92
N ALA A 44 6.47 -8.97 15.00
CA ALA A 44 5.08 -8.77 15.40
C ALA A 44 4.77 -7.33 15.86
N ALA A 45 5.75 -6.61 16.42
CA ALA A 45 5.57 -5.21 16.77
C ALA A 45 5.53 -4.29 15.53
N LEU A 46 6.16 -4.69 14.42
CA LEU A 46 6.04 -3.99 13.14
C LEU A 46 4.73 -4.33 12.43
N TRP A 47 4.38 -5.62 12.36
CA TRP A 47 3.15 -6.08 11.75
C TRP A 47 2.68 -7.43 12.30
N SER A 48 1.37 -7.52 12.56
CA SER A 48 0.62 -8.78 12.69
C SER A 48 -0.78 -8.59 12.12
N GLU A 49 -1.53 -9.68 11.92
CA GLU A 49 -2.94 -9.57 11.50
C GLU A 49 -3.78 -8.74 12.48
N ASP A 50 -3.44 -8.83 13.78
CA ASP A 50 -4.16 -8.17 14.87
C ASP A 50 -3.59 -6.79 15.27
N GLY A 51 -2.45 -6.37 14.72
CA GLY A 51 -1.71 -5.25 15.30
C GLY A 51 -0.44 -4.82 14.57
N GLY A 52 0.41 -4.12 15.32
CA GLY A 52 1.71 -3.64 14.83
C GLY A 52 1.71 -2.21 14.30
N LEU A 53 2.91 -1.64 14.24
CA LEU A 53 3.17 -0.25 13.88
C LEU A 53 2.60 0.13 12.51
N LEU A 54 2.64 -0.78 11.52
CA LEU A 54 2.18 -0.48 10.17
C LEU A 54 0.67 -0.20 10.07
N ARG A 55 -0.13 -0.59 11.07
CA ARG A 55 -1.56 -0.22 11.12
C ARG A 55 -1.78 1.28 11.34
N ALA A 56 -0.76 2.02 11.79
CA ALA A 56 -0.82 3.46 11.89
C ALA A 56 -0.70 4.15 10.52
N ALA A 57 -0.21 3.45 9.49
CA ALA A 57 -0.04 4.01 8.14
C ALA A 57 -1.39 4.21 7.43
N VAL A 58 -1.50 5.33 6.73
CA VAL A 58 -2.73 5.78 6.08
C VAL A 58 -2.44 6.18 4.64
N ASN A 59 -3.28 5.72 3.73
CA ASN A 59 -3.23 6.09 2.32
C ASN A 59 -4.08 7.35 2.06
N LEU A 60 -3.47 8.39 1.49
CA LEU A 60 -4.12 9.67 1.17
C LEU A 60 -4.50 9.82 -0.32
N GLY A 61 -4.39 8.76 -1.12
CA GLY A 61 -4.60 8.79 -2.57
C GLY A 61 -3.41 9.40 -3.31
N GLY A 62 -2.25 8.76 -3.23
CA GLY A 62 -1.00 9.21 -3.86
C GLY A 62 0.05 9.77 -2.87
N CYS A 63 -0.31 9.83 -1.58
CA CYS A 63 0.58 10.15 -0.47
C CYS A 63 0.34 9.19 0.70
N THR A 64 1.22 9.25 1.69
CA THR A 64 1.10 8.50 2.95
C THR A 64 0.97 9.47 4.12
N ALA A 65 0.24 9.05 5.15
CA ALA A 65 0.22 9.67 6.46
C ALA A 65 0.40 8.60 7.55
N SER A 66 0.60 9.04 8.79
CA SER A 66 0.55 8.16 9.96
C SER A 66 -0.33 8.75 11.04
N PHE A 67 -1.11 7.91 11.73
CA PHE A 67 -1.69 8.29 13.00
C PHE A 67 -0.58 8.55 14.03
N VAL A 68 -0.70 9.65 14.76
CA VAL A 68 0.23 10.06 15.81
C VAL A 68 -0.48 10.33 17.14
N SER A 69 -1.80 10.12 17.20
CA SER A 69 -2.57 10.19 18.45
C SER A 69 -3.75 9.21 18.44
N PRO A 70 -4.23 8.77 19.62
CA PRO A 70 -5.40 7.89 19.73
C PRO A 70 -6.73 8.60 19.36
N THR A 71 -6.68 9.92 19.12
CA THR A 71 -7.86 10.73 18.81
C THR A 71 -7.91 11.14 17.33
N GLY A 72 -7.13 10.46 16.48
CA GLY A 72 -7.19 10.60 15.03
C GLY A 72 -6.30 11.70 14.44
N LEU A 73 -5.31 12.22 15.18
CA LEU A 73 -4.34 13.16 14.60
C LEU A 73 -3.45 12.42 13.61
N LEU A 74 -3.34 12.97 12.40
CA LEU A 74 -2.52 12.44 11.31
C LEU A 74 -1.36 13.38 11.00
N ALA A 75 -0.19 12.81 10.75
CA ALA A 75 0.97 13.52 10.22
C ALA A 75 1.22 13.11 8.77
N THR A 76 1.43 14.08 7.89
CA THR A 76 1.82 13.89 6.49
C THR A 76 2.71 15.04 6.04
N ASN A 77 3.23 14.99 4.81
CA ASN A 77 4.05 16.07 4.28
C ASN A 77 3.20 17.26 3.83
N HIS A 78 3.79 18.45 3.85
CA HIS A 78 3.15 19.68 3.38
C HIS A 78 2.61 19.55 1.95
N HIS A 79 3.39 18.97 1.02
CA HIS A 79 2.96 18.82 -0.38
C HIS A 79 1.75 17.88 -0.53
N CYS A 80 1.57 16.92 0.39
CA CYS A 80 0.40 16.04 0.40
C CYS A 80 -0.86 16.78 0.87
N ALA A 81 -0.71 17.69 1.83
CA ALA A 81 -1.79 18.54 2.35
C ALA A 81 -2.05 19.78 1.47
N TYR A 82 -1.13 20.13 0.57
CA TYR A 82 -1.13 21.38 -0.18
C TYR A 82 -2.46 21.66 -0.89
N GLY A 83 -3.01 20.68 -1.59
CA GLY A 83 -4.27 20.87 -2.29
C GLY A 83 -5.48 21.09 -1.36
N ALA A 84 -5.44 20.61 -0.11
CA ALA A 84 -6.47 20.91 0.88
C ALA A 84 -6.29 22.32 1.48
N LEU A 85 -5.04 22.73 1.74
CA LEU A 85 -4.72 24.08 2.19
C LEU A 85 -5.12 25.11 1.14
N GLN A 86 -4.70 24.92 -0.11
CA GLN A 86 -5.03 25.79 -1.24
C GLN A 86 -6.55 25.97 -1.40
N ALA A 87 -7.33 24.88 -1.27
CA ALA A 87 -8.78 24.93 -1.42
C ALA A 87 -9.49 25.70 -0.27
N GLN A 88 -8.79 25.94 0.84
CA GLN A 88 -9.30 26.66 2.01
C GLN A 88 -8.67 28.06 2.19
N SER A 89 -7.65 28.38 1.38
CA SER A 89 -7.05 29.71 1.31
C SER A 89 -7.94 30.71 0.58
N THR A 90 -7.89 31.97 1.02
CA THR A 90 -8.44 33.13 0.30
C THR A 90 -7.35 34.19 0.15
N VAL A 91 -7.63 35.27 -0.59
CA VAL A 91 -6.69 36.39 -0.72
C VAL A 91 -6.41 37.04 0.64
N GLU A 92 -7.44 37.13 1.48
CA GLU A 92 -7.35 37.73 2.83
C GLU A 92 -6.79 36.76 3.87
N ARG A 93 -6.76 35.45 3.57
CA ARG A 93 -6.28 34.39 4.46
C ARG A 93 -5.49 33.36 3.66
N ASP A 94 -4.22 33.66 3.42
CA ASP A 94 -3.33 32.79 2.67
C ASP A 94 -2.69 31.73 3.57
N LEU A 95 -3.33 30.56 3.66
CA LEU A 95 -2.84 29.43 4.45
C LEU A 95 -1.55 28.81 3.88
N LEU A 96 -1.21 29.09 2.61
CA LEU A 96 -0.01 28.57 1.97
C LEU A 96 1.21 29.40 2.31
N GLN A 97 1.04 30.73 2.39
CA GLN A 97 2.11 31.65 2.75
C GLN A 97 2.31 31.74 4.26
N ASP A 98 1.23 31.96 5.02
CA ASP A 98 1.32 32.30 6.43
C ASP A 98 1.21 31.07 7.35
N GLY A 99 0.83 29.92 6.79
CA GLY A 99 0.58 28.68 7.50
C GLY A 99 -0.75 28.69 8.26
N PHE A 100 -1.03 27.58 8.94
CA PHE A 100 -2.26 27.41 9.70
C PHE A 100 -2.03 26.54 10.94
N LEU A 101 -2.62 26.94 12.07
CA LEU A 101 -2.62 26.18 13.31
C LEU A 101 -3.98 26.33 13.99
N ALA A 102 -4.78 25.25 13.97
CA ALA A 102 -5.98 25.15 14.78
C ALA A 102 -5.59 24.98 16.26
N ARG A 103 -6.05 25.89 17.14
CA ARG A 103 -5.81 25.82 18.59
C ARG A 103 -6.81 24.94 19.32
N ALA A 104 -7.96 24.68 18.69
CA ALA A 104 -9.00 23.79 19.17
C ALA A 104 -9.59 22.96 18.02
N ARG A 105 -10.22 21.82 18.33
CA ARG A 105 -10.86 20.96 17.32
C ARG A 105 -11.91 21.67 16.48
N ALA A 106 -12.64 22.62 17.08
CA ALA A 106 -13.64 23.42 16.37
C ALA A 106 -13.04 24.37 15.32
N GLU A 107 -11.73 24.61 15.38
CA GLU A 107 -10.99 25.42 14.42
C GLU A 107 -10.40 24.57 13.28
N GLU A 108 -10.44 23.24 13.36
CA GLU A 108 -9.93 22.35 12.30
C GLU A 108 -10.68 22.61 10.99
N LEU A 109 -9.93 22.80 9.90
CA LEU A 109 -10.49 23.04 8.58
C LEU A 109 -10.80 21.72 7.88
N GLU A 110 -11.99 21.63 7.30
CA GLU A 110 -12.38 20.47 6.52
C GLU A 110 -11.54 20.37 5.22
N ALA A 111 -10.86 19.25 5.02
CA ALA A 111 -10.20 18.93 3.75
C ALA A 111 -11.23 18.44 2.72
N LYS A 112 -12.02 19.36 2.17
CA LYS A 112 -13.13 19.06 1.24
C LYS A 112 -12.69 18.18 0.07
N GLY A 113 -13.47 17.13 -0.20
CA GLY A 113 -13.20 16.19 -1.29
C GLY A 113 -11.98 15.29 -1.07
N ARG A 114 -11.36 15.32 0.11
CA ARG A 114 -10.30 14.38 0.49
C ARG A 114 -10.90 13.20 1.25
N THR A 115 -10.32 12.04 1.02
CA THR A 115 -10.63 10.81 1.75
C THR A 115 -9.32 10.16 2.11
N ILE A 116 -9.27 9.59 3.30
CA ILE A 116 -8.15 8.76 3.74
C ILE A 116 -8.61 7.31 3.73
N ARG A 117 -7.68 6.38 3.56
CA ARG A 117 -7.94 4.93 3.61
C ARG A 117 -6.98 4.27 4.57
N VAL A 118 -7.51 3.45 5.47
CA VAL A 118 -6.70 2.66 6.41
C VAL A 118 -6.75 1.22 5.96
N LEU A 119 -5.59 0.59 5.77
CA LEU A 119 -5.53 -0.81 5.38
C LEU A 119 -6.10 -1.69 6.51
N GLU A 120 -7.21 -2.35 6.24
CA GLU A 120 -7.86 -3.28 7.18
C GLU A 120 -7.20 -4.66 7.09
N ARG A 121 -7.07 -5.16 5.86
CA ARG A 121 -6.61 -6.52 5.57
C ARG A 121 -6.15 -6.66 4.12
N VAL A 122 -5.25 -7.60 3.88
CA VAL A 122 -4.83 -8.04 2.55
C VAL A 122 -5.17 -9.53 2.41
N VAL A 123 -5.70 -9.92 1.26
CA VAL A 123 -6.11 -11.30 0.97
C VAL A 123 -5.46 -11.75 -0.33
N ASP A 124 -4.87 -12.95 -0.33
CA ASP A 124 -4.42 -13.56 -1.58
C ASP A 124 -5.61 -14.05 -2.40
N VAL A 125 -5.75 -13.52 -3.61
CA VAL A 125 -6.81 -13.86 -4.57
C VAL A 125 -6.24 -14.41 -5.88
N THR A 126 -4.97 -14.80 -5.88
CA THR A 126 -4.23 -15.26 -7.08
C THR A 126 -4.95 -16.41 -7.77
N GLU A 127 -5.33 -17.45 -7.02
CA GLU A 127 -6.00 -18.62 -7.59
C GLU A 127 -7.36 -18.28 -8.20
N VAL A 128 -8.13 -17.39 -7.56
CA VAL A 128 -9.43 -16.94 -8.08
C VAL A 128 -9.25 -16.22 -9.42
N VAL A 129 -8.28 -15.32 -9.50
CA VAL A 129 -8.00 -14.54 -10.72
C VAL A 129 -7.42 -15.43 -11.83
N ARG A 130 -6.52 -16.35 -11.50
CA ARG A 130 -5.93 -17.30 -12.46
C ARG A 130 -6.96 -18.27 -13.02
N ALA A 131 -7.84 -18.82 -12.17
CA ALA A 131 -8.91 -19.72 -12.61
C ALA A 131 -9.84 -19.05 -13.61
N ALA A 132 -10.21 -17.78 -13.39
CA ALA A 132 -11.05 -17.01 -14.32
C ALA A 132 -10.39 -16.83 -15.70
N ALA A 133 -9.06 -16.85 -15.76
CA ALA A 133 -8.28 -16.66 -16.97
C ALA A 133 -7.86 -17.97 -17.66
N GLY A 134 -8.03 -19.13 -17.01
CA GLY A 134 -7.48 -20.41 -17.46
C GLY A 134 -8.01 -20.94 -18.79
N GLY A 135 -9.20 -20.51 -19.22
CA GLY A 135 -9.82 -20.89 -20.49
C GLY A 135 -9.68 -19.87 -21.62
N ALA A 136 -8.85 -18.84 -21.46
CA ALA A 136 -8.68 -17.80 -22.46
C ALA A 136 -7.96 -18.32 -23.72
N ALA A 137 -8.48 -17.98 -24.90
CA ALA A 137 -7.93 -18.43 -26.18
C ALA A 137 -6.72 -17.60 -26.64
N ASP A 138 -6.58 -16.37 -26.15
CA ASP A 138 -5.52 -15.42 -26.52
C ASP A 138 -5.22 -14.43 -25.39
N ASP A 139 -4.19 -13.61 -25.56
CA ASP A 139 -3.75 -12.62 -24.56
C ASP A 139 -4.84 -11.58 -24.25
N ALA A 140 -5.59 -11.17 -25.26
CA ALA A 140 -6.62 -10.15 -25.10
C ALA A 140 -7.81 -10.66 -24.28
N SER A 141 -8.24 -11.89 -24.53
CA SER A 141 -9.30 -12.58 -23.78
C SER A 141 -8.84 -12.92 -22.37
N ARG A 142 -7.56 -13.27 -22.17
CA ARG A 142 -6.95 -13.46 -20.85
C ARG A 142 -7.01 -12.17 -20.04
N HIS A 143 -6.53 -11.06 -20.61
CA HIS A 143 -6.56 -9.75 -19.96
C HIS A 143 -8.00 -9.36 -19.57
N ARG A 144 -8.96 -9.50 -20.51
CA ARG A 144 -10.37 -9.21 -20.20
C ARG A 144 -10.93 -10.09 -19.09
N ALA A 145 -10.54 -11.37 -19.03
CA ALA A 145 -10.99 -12.28 -17.98
C ALA A 145 -10.43 -11.89 -16.60
N VAL A 146 -9.14 -11.57 -16.52
CA VAL A 146 -8.50 -11.04 -15.31
C VAL A 146 -9.19 -9.76 -14.84
N GLU A 147 -9.41 -8.80 -15.73
CA GLU A 147 -10.05 -7.53 -15.37
C GLU A 147 -11.49 -7.71 -14.89
N ARG A 148 -12.25 -8.65 -15.47
CA ARG A 148 -13.59 -9.00 -14.97
C ARG A 148 -13.52 -9.58 -13.56
N ALA A 149 -12.65 -10.58 -13.34
CA ALA A 149 -12.49 -11.21 -12.02
C ALA A 149 -12.10 -10.20 -10.94
N ARG A 150 -11.16 -9.29 -11.24
CA ARG A 150 -10.75 -8.20 -10.33
C ARG A 150 -11.93 -7.29 -9.98
N LYS A 151 -12.71 -6.84 -10.97
CA LYS A 151 -13.89 -5.99 -10.75
C LYS A 151 -14.95 -6.68 -9.91
N GLU A 152 -15.24 -7.95 -10.18
CA GLU A 152 -16.21 -8.72 -9.41
C GLU A 152 -15.76 -8.91 -7.96
N LEU A 153 -14.47 -9.18 -7.72
CA LEU A 153 -13.90 -9.27 -6.37
C LEU A 153 -14.05 -7.95 -5.61
N VAL A 154 -13.76 -6.81 -6.25
CA VAL A 154 -13.97 -5.48 -5.64
C VAL A 154 -15.44 -5.25 -5.32
N GLN A 155 -16.35 -5.49 -6.27
CA GLN A 155 -17.78 -5.29 -6.07
C GLN A 155 -18.33 -6.13 -4.92
N ARG A 156 -17.96 -7.42 -4.84
CA ARG A 156 -18.37 -8.29 -3.73
C ARG A 156 -17.86 -7.77 -2.40
N CYS A 157 -16.58 -7.40 -2.33
CA CYS A 157 -15.93 -6.92 -1.11
C CYS A 157 -16.54 -5.60 -0.61
N GLU A 158 -16.83 -4.64 -1.50
CA GLU A 158 -17.46 -3.37 -1.12
C GLU A 158 -18.96 -3.53 -0.75
N ALA A 159 -19.63 -4.56 -1.26
CA ALA A 159 -21.02 -4.85 -0.91
C ALA A 159 -21.20 -5.41 0.51
N GLU A 160 -20.14 -5.94 1.13
CA GLU A 160 -20.21 -6.52 2.48
C GLU A 160 -20.42 -5.47 3.58
N ARG A 161 -19.93 -4.24 3.38
CA ARG A 161 -19.96 -3.19 4.42
C ARG A 161 -19.98 -1.79 3.81
N ALA A 162 -20.89 -0.94 4.28
CA ALA A 162 -20.91 0.46 3.91
C ALA A 162 -19.57 1.15 4.21
N HIS A 163 -19.14 2.04 3.31
CA HIS A 163 -17.87 2.77 3.36
C HIS A 163 -16.59 1.95 3.21
N ARG A 164 -16.67 0.61 3.18
CA ARG A 164 -15.52 -0.23 2.82
C ARG A 164 -15.09 0.05 1.38
N ARG A 165 -13.79 0.13 1.16
CA ARG A 165 -13.19 0.21 -0.17
C ARG A 165 -12.27 -0.95 -0.41
N CYS A 166 -12.31 -1.50 -1.61
CA CYS A 166 -11.48 -2.65 -1.96
C CYS A 166 -10.76 -2.43 -3.28
N GLU A 167 -9.56 -2.97 -3.37
CA GLU A 167 -8.75 -2.94 -4.57
C GLU A 167 -8.11 -4.32 -4.78
N VAL A 168 -8.03 -4.78 -6.03
CA VAL A 168 -7.23 -5.97 -6.37
C VAL A 168 -6.03 -5.52 -7.18
N ALA A 169 -4.83 -5.58 -6.59
CA ALA A 169 -3.59 -5.24 -7.25
C ALA A 169 -2.87 -6.49 -7.78
N SER A 170 -2.10 -6.27 -8.84
CA SER A 170 -1.23 -7.24 -9.47
C SER A 170 0.19 -7.08 -8.90
N PHE A 171 0.79 -8.18 -8.48
CA PHE A 171 2.16 -8.25 -7.99
C PHE A 171 3.02 -9.09 -8.94
N TYR A 172 4.32 -8.82 -8.97
CA TYR A 172 5.31 -9.58 -9.74
C TYR A 172 4.92 -9.78 -11.22
N GLY A 173 4.47 -8.71 -11.88
CA GLY A 173 4.10 -8.76 -13.30
C GLY A 173 2.83 -9.56 -13.60
N GLY A 174 1.99 -9.83 -12.59
CA GLY A 174 0.75 -10.60 -12.73
C GLY A 174 0.88 -12.08 -12.38
N SER A 175 1.99 -12.50 -11.77
CA SER A 175 2.04 -13.84 -11.19
C SER A 175 1.21 -13.95 -9.92
N GLU A 176 1.01 -12.85 -9.19
CA GLU A 176 0.24 -12.81 -7.95
C GLU A 176 -0.79 -11.69 -7.95
N TYR A 177 -1.90 -11.91 -7.25
CA TYR A 177 -2.96 -10.92 -7.07
C TYR A 177 -3.35 -10.84 -5.60
N ARG A 178 -3.38 -9.62 -5.06
CA ARG A 178 -3.81 -9.36 -3.69
C ARG A 178 -5.00 -8.42 -3.67
N GLN A 179 -6.02 -8.79 -2.90
CA GLN A 179 -7.13 -7.91 -2.58
C GLN A 179 -6.80 -7.14 -1.30
N MET A 180 -6.67 -5.83 -1.41
CA MET A 180 -6.49 -4.92 -0.29
C MET A 180 -7.86 -4.37 0.10
N ILE A 181 -8.18 -4.49 1.37
CA ILE A 181 -9.44 -4.05 1.97
C ILE A 181 -9.14 -2.85 2.86
N TYR A 182 -9.84 -1.76 2.63
CA TYR A 182 -9.66 -0.50 3.32
C TYR A 182 -10.93 -0.09 4.07
N LEU A 183 -10.72 0.55 5.22
CA LEU A 183 -11.69 1.41 5.89
C LEU A 183 -11.62 2.83 5.33
#